data_AF-A0A919ZFT2-F1
#
_entry.id   AF-A0A919ZFT2-F1
#
_cell.length_a   1.000
_cell.length_b   1.000
_cell.length_c   1.000
_cell.angle_alpha   90.00
_cell.angle_beta   90.00
_cell.angle_gamma   90.00
#
_symmetry.space_group_name_H-M   'P 1'
#
loop_
_entity.id
_entity.type
_entity.pdbx_description
1 polymer ?
#
loop_
_entity_poly.entity_id
_entity_poly.type
_entity_poly.pdbx_seq_one_letter_code
_entity_poly.pdbx_strand_id
1 'polypeptide(L)' 'MIGTLISLAAAGLAVWKTVPELVRSRMWRDLLWFSVLLLVSVLLAVLRSTGTPLPNPLDLILAVFQPVSDWLFGPPFAS' A
#
# COMPACT_ATOMS: atom_id res chain seq x y z
N MET A 1 -1.64 18.43 -1.57
CA MET A 1 -0.86 18.86 -2.76
C MET A 1 0.64 18.56 -2.62
N ILE A 2 1.30 18.84 -1.49
CA ILE A 2 2.74 18.53 -1.32
C ILE A 2 3.00 17.01 -1.26
N GLY A 3 2.17 16.26 -0.54
CA GLY A 3 2.36 14.80 -0.41
C GLY A 3 2.31 14.03 -1.72
N THR A 4 1.42 14.43 -2.65
CA THR A 4 1.29 13.80 -3.97
C THR A 4 2.51 14.05 -4.85
N LEU A 5 3.11 15.24 -4.76
CA LEU A 5 4.34 15.57 -5.51
C LEU A 5 5.54 14.75 -5.04
N ILE A 6 5.67 14.55 -3.74
CA ILE A 6 6.74 13.72 -3.15
C ILE A 6 6.57 12.25 -3.59
N SER A 7 5.34 11.72 -3.54
CA SER A 7 5.07 10.35 -3.98
C SER A 7 5.35 10.14 -5.48
N LEU A 8 4.99 11.11 -6.33
CA LEU A 8 5.30 11.07 -7.76
C LEU A 8 6.81 11.12 -8.04
N ALA A 9 7.54 12.00 -7.34
CA ALA A 9 9.00 12.10 -7.47
C ALA A 9 9.70 10.80 -7.02
N ALA A 10 9.29 10.24 -5.89
CA ALA A 10 9.83 8.98 -5.38
C ALA A 10 9.53 7.80 -6.32
N ALA A 11 8.30 7.72 -6.86
CA ALA A 11 7.92 6.70 -7.82
C ALA A 11 8.75 6.81 -9.12
N GLY A 12 8.95 8.03 -9.64
CA GLY A 12 9.80 8.26 -10.80
C GLY A 12 11.25 7.83 -10.60
N LEU A 13 11.82 8.13 -9.43
CA LEU A 13 13.18 7.74 -9.06
C LEU A 13 13.33 6.21 -8.93
N ALA A 14 12.34 5.56 -8.32
CA ALA A 14 12.30 4.10 -8.21
C ALA A 14 12.22 3.44 -9.59
N VAL A 15 11.34 3.94 -10.47
CA VAL A 15 11.22 3.44 -11.85
C VAL A 15 12.54 3.61 -12.60
N TRP A 16 13.14 4.79 -12.52
CA TRP A 16 14.36 5.10 -13.27
C TRP A 16 15.56 4.25 -12.84
N LYS A 17 15.68 3.92 -11.55
CA LYS A 17 16.75 3.05 -11.05
C LYS A 17 16.45 1.58 -11.30
N THR A 18 15.25 1.12 -10.97
CA THR A 18 14.94 -0.30 -10.84
C THR A 18 14.47 -0.92 -12.17
N VAL A 19 13.72 -0.21 -13.01
CA VAL A 19 13.22 -0.75 -14.28
C VAL A 19 14.33 -1.10 -15.29
N PRO A 20 15.35 -0.25 -15.55
CA PRO A 20 16.39 -0.61 -16.52
C PRO A 20 17.23 -1.81 -16.02
N GLU A 21 17.43 -1.92 -14.71
CA GLU A 21 18.13 -3.06 -14.09
C GLU A 21 17.33 -4.37 -14.26
N LEU A 22 16.02 -4.35 -13.95
CA LEU A 22 15.12 -5.50 -14.07
C LEU A 22 14.86 -5.95 -15.51
N VAL A 23 14.78 -5.01 -16.45
CA VAL A 23 14.62 -5.32 -17.88
C VAL A 23 15.90 -5.96 -18.42
N ARG A 24 17.07 -5.45 -18.02
CA ARG A 24 18.37 -6.01 -18.43
C ARG A 24 18.59 -7.42 -17.88
N SER A 25 18.10 -7.72 -16.68
CA SER A 25 18.17 -9.05 -16.07
C SER A 25 17.06 -10.02 -16.54
N ARG A 26 16.14 -9.58 -17.41
CA ARG A 26 14.93 -10.34 -17.85
C ARG A 26 14.08 -10.87 -16.69
N MET A 27 14.10 -10.19 -15.55
CA MET A 27 13.36 -10.60 -14.34
C MET A 27 11.92 -10.08 -14.39
N TRP A 28 11.10 -10.66 -15.26
CA TRP A 28 9.71 -10.25 -15.48
C TRP A 28 8.82 -10.42 -14.24
N ARG A 29 9.11 -11.42 -13.39
CA ARG A 29 8.38 -11.65 -12.13
C ARG A 29 8.65 -10.53 -11.13
N ASP A 30 9.88 -10.06 -11.06
CA ASP A 30 10.27 -8.99 -10.12
C ASP A 30 9.75 -7.64 -10.60
N LEU A 31 9.66 -7.45 -11.92
CA LEU A 31 9.02 -6.27 -12.51
C LEU A 31 7.53 -6.22 -12.18
N LEU A 32 6.87 -7.39 -12.16
CA LEU A 32 5.48 -7.50 -11.76
C LEU A 32 5.29 -7.15 -10.28
N TRP A 33 6.11 -7.68 -9.37
CA TRP A 33 6.06 -7.31 -7.95
C TRP A 33 6.32 -5.83 -7.71
N PHE A 34 7.34 -5.28 -8.38
CA PHE A 34 7.66 -3.86 -8.33
C PHE A 34 6.48 -3.01 -8.81
N SER A 35 5.85 -3.37 -9.92
CA SER A 35 4.69 -2.65 -10.45
C SER A 35 3.48 -2.72 -9.52
N VAL A 36 3.21 -3.87 -8.89
CA VAL A 36 2.12 -4.03 -7.92
C VAL A 36 2.37 -3.15 -6.69
N LEU A 37 3.58 -3.19 -6.14
CA LEU A 37 3.98 -2.35 -4.99
C LEU A 37 3.89 -0.85 -5.32
N LEU A 38 4.32 -0.45 -6.51
CA LEU A 38 4.26 0.93 -6.97
C LEU A 38 2.81 1.40 -7.12
N LEU A 39 1.95 0.56 -7.70
CA LEU A 39 0.53 0.84 -7.86
C LEU A 39 -0.16 0.99 -6.50
N VAL A 40 0.12 0.10 -5.54
CA VAL A 40 -0.36 0.20 -4.16
C VAL A 40 0.10 1.51 -3.52
N SER A 41 1.38 1.87 -3.65
CA SER A 41 1.93 3.11 -3.08
C SER A 41 1.22 4.35 -3.62
N VAL A 42 1.00 4.42 -4.93
CA VAL A 42 0.29 5.54 -5.58
C VAL A 42 -1.17 5.59 -5.13
N LEU A 43 -1.86 4.45 -5.07
CA LEU A 43 -3.24 4.37 -4.56
C LEU A 43 -3.33 4.88 -3.13
N LEU A 44 -2.47 4.43 -2.22
CA LEU A 44 -2.44 4.92 -0.84
C LEU A 44 -2.16 6.43 -0.77
N ALA A 45 -1.24 6.93 -1.58
CA ALA A 45 -0.94 8.36 -1.64
C ALA A 45 -2.12 9.19 -2.14
N VAL A 46 -2.84 8.68 -3.15
CA VAL A 46 -4.05 9.32 -3.69
C VAL A 46 -5.17 9.30 -2.66
N LEU A 47 -5.46 8.15 -2.02
CA LEU A 47 -6.46 8.04 -0.95
C LEU A 47 -6.14 8.98 0.22
N ARG A 48 -4.88 9.06 0.64
CA ARG A 48 -4.41 10.05 1.63
C ARG A 48 -4.69 11.49 1.19
N SER A 49 -4.52 11.78 -0.11
CA SER A 49 -4.67 13.14 -0.65
C SER A 49 -6.12 13.58 -0.81
N THR A 50 -7.05 12.65 -1.06
CA THR A 50 -8.48 12.91 -1.22
C THR A 50 -9.17 13.26 0.11
N GLY A 51 -8.43 13.27 1.23
CA GLY A 51 -8.98 13.65 2.52
C GLY A 51 -9.96 12.63 3.10
N THR A 52 -10.08 11.44 2.49
CA THR A 52 -10.68 10.30 3.17
C THR A 52 -9.87 10.09 4.46
N PRO A 53 -10.51 10.06 5.64
CA PRO A 53 -9.82 9.83 6.89
C PRO A 53 -9.14 8.50 6.73
N LEU A 54 -7.82 8.50 6.51
CA LEU A 54 -7.10 7.26 6.47
C LEU A 54 -7.31 6.67 7.85
N PRO A 55 -7.98 5.51 7.98
CA PRO A 55 -8.15 4.89 9.28
C PRO A 55 -6.78 4.88 9.95
N ASN A 56 -6.75 5.25 11.23
CA ASN A 56 -5.52 5.27 12.00
C ASN A 56 -4.79 3.94 11.71
N PRO A 57 -3.45 3.86 11.59
CA PRO A 57 -2.78 2.57 11.40
C PRO A 57 -3.26 1.50 12.38
N LEU A 58 -3.65 1.93 13.58
CA LEU A 58 -4.34 1.11 14.58
C LEU A 58 -5.71 0.59 14.13
N ASP A 59 -6.56 1.42 13.51
CA ASP A 59 -7.87 1.03 12.96
C ASP A 59 -7.73 0.05 11.79
N LEU A 60 -6.69 0.19 10.96
CA LEU A 60 -6.39 -0.78 9.90
C LEU A 60 -5.99 -2.13 10.47
N ILE A 61 -5.14 -2.12 11.50
CA ILE A 61 -4.76 -3.34 12.22
C ILE A 61 -6.00 -3.97 12.85
N LEU A 62 -6.84 -3.17 13.52
CA LEU A 62 -8.10 -3.63 14.11
C LEU A 62 -9.05 -4.18 13.05
N ALA A 63 -9.21 -3.57 11.87
CA ALA A 63 -10.09 -4.06 10.81
C ALA A 63 -9.68 -5.45 10.29
N VAL A 64 -8.37 -5.76 10.31
CA VAL A 64 -7.86 -7.09 9.95
C VAL A 64 -7.95 -8.07 11.13
N PHE A 65 -7.68 -7.61 12.35
CA PHE A 65 -7.68 -8.44 13.56
C PHE A 65 -9.08 -8.74 14.10
N GLN A 66 -10.04 -7.84 13.96
CA GLN A 66 -11.41 -8.00 14.45
C GLN A 66 -12.07 -9.28 13.94
N PRO A 67 -12.13 -9.56 12.61
CA PRO A 67 -12.79 -10.76 12.14
C PRO A 67 -12.11 -12.04 12.64
N VAL A 68 -10.78 -12.01 12.83
CA VAL A 68 -10.01 -13.14 13.39
C VAL A 68 -10.31 -13.32 14.87
N SER A 69 -10.38 -12.23 15.63
CA SER A 69 -10.69 -12.23 17.07
C SER A 69 -12.13 -12.65 17.31
N ASP A 70 -13.08 -12.13 16.53
CA ASP A 70 -14.51 -12.47 16.61
C ASP A 70 -14.73 -13.95 16.26
N TRP A 71 -13.92 -14.51 15.37
CA TRP A 71 -13.94 -15.95 15.06
C TRP A 71 -13.34 -16.82 16.19
N LEU A 72 -12.25 -16.37 16.82
CA LEU A 72 -11.51 -17.16 17.81
C LEU A 72 -12.10 -17.06 19.23
N PHE A 73 -12.59 -15.88 19.62
CA PHE A 73 -13.08 -15.57 20.97
C PHE A 73 -14.59 -15.33 21.01
N GLY A 74 -15.28 -15.29 19.86
CA GLY A 74 -16.65 -14.81 19.77
C GLY A 74 -16.71 -13.27 19.85
N PRO A 75 -17.76 -12.63 19.29
CA PRO A 75 -17.90 -11.18 19.35
C PRO A 75 -17.98 -10.73 20.83
N PRO A 76 -17.14 -9.77 21.26
CA PRO A 76 -17.09 -9.33 22.68
C PRO A 76 -18.37 -8.64 23.17
N PHE A 77 -19.36 -8.42 22.30
CA PHE A 77 -20.63 -7.75 22.59
C PHE A 77 -21.88 -8.61 22.34
N ALA A 78 -21.73 -9.92 22.10
CA ALA A 78 -22.88 -10.83 22.16
C ALA A 78 -23.11 -11.24 23.62
N SER A 79 -23.97 -10.47 24.29
CA SER A 79 -24.69 -10.86 25.50
C SER A 79 -25.52 -12.11 25.28
#